data_AF-A0A932RPE8-F1
#
_entry.id   AF-A0A932RPE8-F1
#
_cell.length_a   1.000
_cell.length_b   1.000
_cell.length_c   1.000
_cell.angle_alpha   90.00
_cell.angle_beta   90.00
_cell.angle_gamma   90.00
#
_symmetry.space_group_name_H-M   'P 1'
#
loop_
_entity.id
_entity.type
_entity.pdbx_description
1 polymer ?
#
loop_
_entity_poly.entity_id
_entity_poly.type
_entity_poly.pdbx_seq_one_letter_code
_entity_poly.pdbx_strand_id
1 'polypeptide(L)'
;MFGKMSVVPVVDLRVSFEDIGGALEGAVAELLAVTEHPTIQKWVQFRQALLLFLMVPGDTESGAFYVYDRRSRIWFWVDFEDEKFGGYNVSDFERLVRECKFLDIVERPHLLHTEGCWIVEPGAHPRQMADSMNSTGST
;
A
#
# COMPACT_ATOMS: atom_id res chain seq x y z
N MET A 1 -1.20 0.69 -16.51
CA MET A 1 0.20 0.93 -16.09
C MET A 1 0.10 1.77 -14.84
N PHE A 2 0.78 1.42 -13.76
CA PHE A 2 0.71 2.19 -12.52
C PHE A 2 1.02 3.67 -12.80
N GLY A 3 0.32 4.55 -12.10
CA GLY A 3 0.37 5.98 -12.32
C GLY A 3 0.29 6.74 -11.01
N LYS A 4 -0.66 7.68 -10.92
CA LYS A 4 -0.91 8.41 -9.69
C LYS A 4 -1.45 7.45 -8.63
N MET A 5 -0.83 7.47 -7.46
CA MET A 5 -1.16 6.61 -6.34
C MET A 5 -2.15 7.32 -5.41
N SER A 6 -3.21 6.62 -5.04
CA SER A 6 -4.13 7.01 -3.99
C SER A 6 -3.88 6.15 -2.75
N VAL A 7 -4.06 6.77 -1.58
CA VAL A 7 -3.84 6.12 -0.29
C VAL A 7 -5.05 6.44 0.58
N VAL A 8 -5.73 5.41 1.06
CA VAL A 8 -6.91 5.56 1.89
C VAL A 8 -6.68 4.82 3.21
N PRO A 9 -6.75 5.47 4.38
CA PRO A 9 -6.72 4.76 5.65
C PRO A 9 -8.01 3.94 5.79
N VAL A 10 -7.87 2.64 6.03
CA VAL A 10 -9.01 1.70 6.11
C VAL A 10 -9.25 1.16 7.52
N VAL A 11 -8.19 1.00 8.32
CA VAL A 11 -8.31 0.52 9.71
C VAL A 11 -7.34 1.29 10.61
N ASP A 12 -7.84 1.85 11.70
CA ASP A 12 -7.05 2.52 12.73
C ASP A 12 -7.06 1.71 14.03
N LEU A 13 -5.94 1.05 14.33
CA LEU A 13 -5.80 0.18 15.48
C LEU A 13 -5.35 0.91 16.74
N ARG A 14 -5.20 2.25 16.70
CA ARG A 14 -4.91 3.03 17.91
C ARG A 14 -6.08 3.04 18.89
N VAL A 15 -7.28 2.82 18.36
CA VAL A 15 -8.55 2.86 19.10
C VAL A 15 -9.04 1.47 19.52
N SER A 16 -8.40 0.41 19.05
CA SER A 16 -8.70 -0.97 19.48
C SER A 16 -8.03 -1.24 20.83
N PHE A 17 -8.83 -1.63 21.82
CA PHE A 17 -8.51 -1.58 23.25
C PHE A 17 -7.87 -2.85 23.84
N GLU A 18 -7.48 -3.84 23.02
CA GLU A 18 -6.96 -5.10 23.55
C GLU A 18 -5.45 -5.27 23.34
N ASP A 19 -4.75 -5.52 24.45
CA ASP A 19 -3.29 -5.66 24.57
C ASP A 19 -2.75 -6.87 23.79
N ILE A 20 -2.20 -6.58 22.61
CA ILE A 20 -0.83 -6.92 22.15
C ILE A 20 -0.25 -8.27 22.64
N GLY A 21 -0.95 -9.36 22.39
CA GLY A 21 -0.40 -10.72 22.43
C GLY A 21 -0.09 -11.25 21.03
N GLY A 22 0.76 -10.56 20.24
CA GLY A 22 0.99 -10.89 18.82
C GLY A 22 0.61 -9.73 17.89
N ALA A 23 1.33 -8.61 18.04
CA ALA A 23 0.97 -7.31 17.47
C ALA A 23 0.71 -7.29 15.95
N LEU A 24 1.24 -8.27 15.21
CA LEU A 24 1.09 -8.35 13.77
C LEU A 24 -0.11 -9.21 13.36
N GLU A 25 -0.27 -10.37 13.97
CA GLU A 25 -1.36 -11.30 13.70
C GLU A 25 -2.71 -10.65 14.01
N GLY A 26 -2.82 -9.95 15.15
CA GLY A 26 -4.00 -9.16 15.48
C GLY A 26 -4.25 -8.05 14.46
N ALA A 27 -3.20 -7.31 14.06
CA ALA A 27 -3.36 -6.26 13.05
C ALA A 27 -3.82 -6.82 11.70
N VAL A 28 -3.31 -7.98 11.28
CA VAL A 28 -3.75 -8.65 10.06
C VAL A 28 -5.19 -9.15 10.19
N ALA A 29 -5.57 -9.72 11.33
CA ALA A 29 -6.93 -10.20 11.57
C ALA A 29 -7.95 -9.05 11.46
N GLU A 30 -7.63 -7.89 12.02
CA GLU A 30 -8.47 -6.69 11.94
C GLU A 30 -8.62 -6.18 10.50
N LEU A 31 -7.55 -6.22 9.70
CA LEU A 31 -7.65 -5.92 8.27
C LEU A 31 -8.56 -6.94 7.57
N LEU A 32 -8.34 -8.24 7.81
CA LEU A 32 -9.11 -9.30 7.15
C LEU A 32 -10.61 -9.21 7.50
N ALA A 33 -10.95 -8.76 8.71
CA ALA A 33 -12.32 -8.59 9.17
C ALA A 33 -13.11 -7.50 8.43
N VAL A 34 -12.43 -6.49 7.86
CA VAL A 34 -13.07 -5.41 7.08
C VAL A 34 -13.03 -5.64 5.57
N THR A 35 -12.44 -6.76 5.14
CA THR A 35 -12.32 -7.13 3.71
C THR A 35 -13.23 -8.31 3.38
N GLU A 36 -13.73 -8.37 2.15
CA GLU A 36 -14.71 -9.38 1.70
C GLU A 36 -14.10 -10.77 1.47
N HIS A 37 -13.73 -11.47 2.56
CA HIS A 37 -13.17 -12.84 2.56
C HIS A 37 -11.92 -13.06 1.67
N PRO A 38 -10.89 -12.19 1.73
CA PRO A 38 -9.72 -12.38 0.90
C PRO A 38 -8.77 -13.45 1.45
N THR A 39 -7.85 -13.85 0.59
CA THR A 39 -6.65 -14.62 0.92
C THR A 39 -5.41 -13.76 0.75
N ILE A 40 -4.44 -13.91 1.65
CA ILE A 40 -3.12 -13.29 1.49
C ILE A 40 -2.36 -14.08 0.42
N GLN A 41 -2.12 -13.45 -0.73
CA GLN A 41 -1.42 -14.09 -1.85
C GLN A 41 0.09 -13.81 -1.82
N LYS A 42 0.47 -12.59 -1.42
CA LYS A 42 1.87 -12.18 -1.27
C LYS A 42 2.01 -11.23 -0.10
N TRP A 43 3.20 -11.18 0.49
CA TRP A 43 3.55 -10.22 1.53
C TRP A 43 5.02 -9.82 1.47
N VAL A 44 5.31 -8.62 1.95
CA VAL A 44 6.66 -8.12 2.18
C VAL A 44 6.69 -7.48 3.55
N GLN A 45 7.61 -7.94 4.42
CA GLN A 45 7.73 -7.44 5.78
C GLN A 45 8.98 -6.57 5.93
N PHE A 46 8.77 -5.36 6.43
CA PHE A 46 9.84 -4.46 6.87
C PHE A 46 9.77 -4.27 8.39
N ARG A 47 10.82 -3.70 8.96
CA ARG A 47 10.83 -3.32 10.38
C ARG A 47 9.72 -2.33 10.73
N GLN A 48 9.41 -1.40 9.82
CA GLN A 48 8.43 -0.34 10.05
C GLN A 48 7.06 -0.64 9.43
N ALA A 49 6.98 -1.56 8.47
CA ALA A 49 5.77 -1.78 7.69
C ALA A 49 5.49 -3.26 7.37
N LEU A 50 4.27 -3.54 6.95
CA LEU A 50 3.89 -4.79 6.29
C LEU A 50 3.10 -4.44 5.03
N LEU A 51 3.57 -4.89 3.87
CA LEU A 51 2.78 -4.89 2.63
C LEU A 51 2.10 -6.24 2.48
N LEU A 52 0.78 -6.23 2.31
CA LEU A 52 -0.01 -7.39 1.95
C LEU A 52 -0.64 -7.19 0.57
N PHE A 53 -0.67 -8.27 -0.20
CA PHE A 53 -1.47 -8.38 -1.41
C PHE A 53 -2.57 -9.41 -1.18
N LEU A 54 -3.81 -8.92 -1.16
CA LEU A 54 -5.00 -9.71 -0.86
C LEU A 54 -5.79 -9.97 -2.14
N MET A 55 -6.37 -11.15 -2.29
CA MET A 55 -7.25 -11.51 -3.42
C MET A 55 -8.44 -12.35 -2.96
N VAL A 56 -9.59 -12.18 -3.62
CA VAL A 56 -10.77 -13.04 -3.42
C VAL A 56 -10.48 -14.42 -4.02
N PRO A 57 -10.70 -15.52 -3.28
CA PRO A 57 -10.50 -16.87 -3.79
C PRO A 57 -11.32 -17.13 -5.07
N GLY A 58 -10.64 -17.57 -6.13
CA GLY A 58 -11.27 -17.88 -7.42
C GLY A 58 -11.42 -16.69 -8.37
N ASP A 59 -11.09 -15.47 -7.93
CA ASP A 59 -11.06 -14.29 -8.80
C ASP A 59 -9.62 -13.75 -8.92
N THR A 60 -8.99 -14.02 -10.06
CA THR A 60 -7.60 -13.65 -10.33
C THR A 60 -7.40 -12.17 -10.62
N GLU A 61 -8.46 -11.40 -10.81
CA GLU A 61 -8.43 -9.96 -11.10
C GLU A 61 -9.21 -9.20 -10.01
N SER A 62 -9.03 -9.62 -8.75
CA SER A 62 -9.65 -9.01 -7.56
C SER A 62 -8.64 -8.39 -6.58
N GLY A 63 -7.35 -8.37 -6.96
CA GLY A 63 -6.29 -8.08 -6.01
C GLY A 63 -6.24 -6.63 -5.55
N ALA A 64 -5.84 -6.44 -4.29
CA ALA A 64 -5.68 -5.14 -3.66
C ALA A 64 -4.43 -5.11 -2.76
N PHE A 65 -3.77 -3.93 -2.72
CA PHE A 65 -2.56 -3.71 -1.94
C PHE A 65 -2.88 -3.00 -0.63
N TYR A 66 -2.34 -3.51 0.47
CA TYR A 66 -2.51 -2.94 1.80
C TYR A 66 -1.16 -2.74 2.47
N VAL A 67 -0.93 -1.55 3.03
CA VAL A 67 0.29 -1.23 3.78
C VAL A 67 -0.07 -0.92 5.22
N TYR A 68 0.50 -1.69 6.16
CA TYR A 68 0.43 -1.39 7.58
C TYR A 68 1.61 -0.53 7.99
N ASP A 69 1.35 0.63 8.59
CA ASP A 69 2.36 1.39 9.32
C ASP A 69 2.35 0.96 10.78
N ARG A 70 3.42 0.27 11.22
CA ARG A 70 3.54 -0.24 12.60
C ARG A 70 3.64 0.89 13.62
N ARG A 71 4.15 2.06 13.25
CA ARG A 71 4.33 3.19 14.15
C ARG A 71 3.00 3.88 14.41
N SER A 72 2.24 4.17 13.35
CA SER A 72 0.93 4.81 13.51
C SER A 72 -0.18 3.80 13.84
N ARG A 73 0.05 2.51 13.64
CA ARG A 73 -0.93 1.43 13.78
C ARG A 73 -2.15 1.62 12.87
N ILE A 74 -1.90 2.02 11.62
CA ILE A 74 -2.94 2.25 10.61
C ILE A 74 -2.68 1.35 9.41
N TRP A 75 -3.73 0.73 8.89
CA TRP A 75 -3.73 0.11 7.57
C TRP A 75 -4.18 1.11 6.50
N PHE A 76 -3.42 1.15 5.43
CA PHE A 76 -3.73 1.91 4.23
C PHE A 76 -4.05 0.97 3.09
N TRP A 77 -5.17 1.21 2.41
CA TRP A 77 -5.39 0.70 1.07
C TRP A 77 -4.65 1.58 0.07
N VAL A 78 -3.88 0.95 -0.81
CA VAL A 78 -3.13 1.63 -1.87
C VAL A 78 -3.72 1.20 -3.21
N ASP A 79 -4.12 2.18 -4.00
CA ASP A 79 -4.64 2.00 -5.35
C ASP A 79 -3.95 2.96 -6.33
N PHE A 80 -4.09 2.70 -7.62
CA PHE A 80 -3.47 3.51 -8.66
C PHE A 80 -4.52 3.99 -9.66
N GLU A 81 -4.38 5.23 -10.13
CA GLU A 81 -5.16 5.77 -11.24
C GLU A 81 -4.69 5.11 -12.55
N ASP A 82 -5.03 3.84 -12.73
CA ASP A 82 -4.72 3.04 -13.91
C ASP A 82 -5.96 2.35 -14.51
N GLU A 83 -7.14 2.87 -14.17
CA GLU A 83 -8.48 2.42 -14.56
C GLU A 83 -8.86 1.01 -14.08
N LYS A 84 -7.99 0.33 -13.32
CA LYS A 84 -8.32 -0.96 -12.71
C LYS A 84 -9.21 -0.81 -11.46
N PHE A 85 -9.00 0.23 -10.65
CA PHE A 85 -9.75 0.52 -9.41
C PHE A 85 -9.75 -0.69 -8.45
N GLY A 86 -8.57 -1.22 -8.13
CA GLY A 86 -8.41 -2.58 -7.64
C GLY A 86 -8.45 -3.61 -8.78
N GLY A 87 -8.48 -4.90 -8.44
CA GLY A 87 -8.48 -5.95 -9.46
C GLY A 87 -7.13 -6.26 -10.08
N TYR A 88 -6.07 -6.07 -9.28
CA TYR A 88 -4.73 -6.46 -9.65
C TYR A 88 -4.56 -7.98 -9.61
N ASN A 89 -3.66 -8.52 -10.42
CA ASN A 89 -3.26 -9.92 -10.33
C ASN A 89 -1.85 -10.08 -9.76
N VAL A 90 -1.41 -11.33 -9.60
CA VAL A 90 -0.08 -11.64 -9.04
C VAL A 90 1.05 -11.04 -9.88
N SER A 91 0.89 -10.97 -11.21
CA SER A 91 1.90 -10.38 -12.10
C SER A 91 2.00 -8.87 -11.90
N ASP A 92 0.88 -8.18 -11.65
CA ASP A 92 0.87 -6.77 -11.28
C ASP A 92 1.64 -6.53 -9.98
N PHE A 93 1.43 -7.36 -8.95
CA PHE A 93 2.22 -7.29 -7.70
C PHE A 93 3.72 -7.42 -7.98
N GLU A 94 4.14 -8.42 -8.77
CA GLU A 94 5.55 -8.63 -9.08
C GLU A 94 6.15 -7.44 -9.81
N ARG A 95 5.41 -6.85 -10.75
CA ARG A 95 5.82 -5.66 -11.49
C ARG A 95 5.91 -4.43 -10.60
N LEU A 96 4.94 -4.21 -9.72
CA LEU A 96 4.93 -3.10 -8.78
C LEU A 96 6.16 -3.14 -7.86
N VAL A 97 6.47 -4.33 -7.35
CA VAL A 97 7.60 -4.55 -6.44
C VAL A 97 8.96 -4.49 -7.16
N ARG A 98 9.10 -5.10 -8.34
CA ARG A 98 10.39 -5.23 -9.03
C ARG A 98 10.72 -4.06 -9.93
N GLU A 99 9.73 -3.53 -10.66
CA GLU A 99 9.98 -2.56 -11.72
C GLU A 99 9.70 -1.12 -11.29
N CYS A 100 8.75 -0.92 -10.37
CA CYS A 100 8.31 0.43 -9.99
C CYS A 100 8.92 0.93 -8.66
N LYS A 101 9.82 0.13 -8.08
CA LYS A 101 10.50 0.40 -6.79
C LYS A 101 9.53 0.85 -5.69
N PHE A 102 8.30 0.34 -5.71
CA PHE A 102 7.23 0.73 -4.77
C PHE A 102 7.62 0.47 -3.32
N LEU A 103 8.48 -0.52 -3.08
CA LEU A 103 9.01 -0.83 -1.75
C LEU A 103 9.78 0.34 -1.10
N ASP A 104 10.31 1.29 -1.89
CA ASP A 104 10.98 2.50 -1.37
C ASP A 104 10.02 3.37 -0.54
N ILE A 105 8.72 3.35 -0.86
CA ILE A 105 7.66 4.01 -0.06
C ILE A 105 7.26 3.11 1.12
N VAL A 106 7.04 1.82 0.87
CA VAL A 106 6.58 0.87 1.89
C VAL A 106 7.55 0.77 3.07
N GLU A 107 8.86 0.80 2.82
CA GLU A 107 9.88 0.78 3.88
C GLU A 107 9.82 2.02 4.80
N ARG A 108 9.23 3.11 4.30
CA ARG A 108 9.03 4.39 4.97
C ARG A 108 7.54 4.74 5.02
N PRO A 109 6.70 3.93 5.70
CA PRO A 109 5.24 4.02 5.59
C PRO A 109 4.66 5.34 6.09
N HIS A 110 5.41 6.10 6.90
CA HIS A 110 5.05 7.46 7.31
C HIS A 110 4.86 8.43 6.12
N LEU A 111 5.44 8.13 4.96
CA LEU A 111 5.28 8.89 3.73
C LEU A 111 3.88 8.75 3.11
N LEU A 112 3.11 7.73 3.51
CA LEU A 112 1.73 7.50 3.08
C LEU A 112 0.73 8.39 3.82
N HIS A 113 1.13 9.02 4.92
CA HIS A 113 0.27 9.92 5.70
C HIS A 113 0.21 11.34 5.13
N THR A 114 1.18 11.69 4.31
CA THR A 114 1.22 13.01 3.67
C THR A 114 0.15 13.06 2.58
N GLU A 115 -0.63 14.14 2.53
CA GLU A 115 -1.61 14.42 1.45
C GLU A 115 -0.98 14.57 0.04
N GLY A 116 0.29 14.18 -0.12
CA GLY A 116 1.03 14.23 -1.37
C GLY A 116 0.55 13.13 -2.32
N CYS A 117 0.14 13.53 -3.51
CA CYS A 117 -0.07 12.61 -4.62
C CYS A 117 1.28 12.05 -5.05
N TRP A 118 1.47 10.74 -4.92
CA TRP A 118 2.66 10.06 -5.43
C TRP A 118 2.44 9.61 -6.87
N ILE A 119 3.49 9.62 -7.67
CA ILE A 119 3.51 9.02 -9.02
C ILE A 119 4.45 7.82 -8.96
N VAL A 120 3.94 6.65 -9.35
CA VAL A 120 4.67 5.37 -9.38
C VAL A 120 4.66 4.86 -10.81
N GLU A 121 5.83 4.81 -11.43
CA GLU A 121 6.02 4.42 -12.83
C GLU A 121 7.11 3.35 -12.96
N PRO A 122 7.01 2.42 -13.93
CA PRO A 122 8.07 1.44 -14.18
C PRO A 122 9.41 2.11 -14.51
N GLY A 123 10.49 1.62 -13.90
CA GLY A 123 11.86 2.08 -14.15
C GLY A 123 12.25 3.37 -13.44
N ALA A 124 11.32 4.07 -12.78
CA ALA A 124 11.57 5.27 -12.01
C ALA A 124 11.43 5.01 -10.49
N HIS A 125 12.05 5.86 -9.67
CA HIS A 125 11.72 5.91 -8.24
C HIS A 125 10.39 6.64 -8.05
N PRO A 126 9.58 6.27 -7.04
CA PRO A 126 8.38 7.01 -6.72
C PRO A 126 8.67 8.48 -6.41
N ARG A 127 7.85 9.39 -6.95
CA ARG A 127 8.02 10.84 -6.81
C ARG A 127 6.77 11.47 -6.21
N GLN A 128 6.93 12.47 -5.35
CA GLN A 128 5.80 13.29 -4.92
C GLN A 128 5.49 14.37 -5.96
N MET A 129 4.21 14.60 -6.25
CA MET A 129 3.82 15.68 -7.17
C MET A 129 4.22 17.08 -6.66
N ALA A 130 4.37 17.27 -5.35
CA ALA A 130 4.82 18.54 -4.77
C ALA A 130 6.24 18.94 -5.23
N ASP A 131 7.10 17.97 -5.55
CA ASP A 131 8.46 18.22 -6.05
C ASP A 131 8.48 18.67 -7.53
N SER A 132 7.37 18.51 -8.25
CA SER A 132 7.29 18.83 -9.69
C SER A 132 6.97 20.31 -9.96
N MET A 133 6.60 21.10 -8.95
CA MET A 133 6.33 22.54 -9.10
C MET A 133 7.56 23.43 -8.81
N ASN A 134 8.64 22.89 -8.24
CA ASN A 134 9.83 23.67 -7.86
C ASN A 134 11.05 23.49 -8.80
N SER A 135 10.92 22.76 -9.91
CA SER A 135 12.02 22.53 -10.86
C SER A 135 11.95 23.39 -12.14
N THR A 136 10.94 24.24 -12.29
CA THR A 136 10.88 25.25 -13.37
C THR A 136 11.13 26.65 -12.81
N GLY A 137 12.39 26.99 -12.56
CA GLY A 137 12.72 28.35 -12.16
C GLY A 137 14.17 28.56 -11.76
N SER A 138 15.12 28.35 -12.66
CA SER A 138 16.45 28.99 -12.61
C SER A 138 17.04 29.01 -14.02
N THR A 139 16.73 30.06 -14.76
CA THR A 139 17.54 30.60 -15.86
C THR A 139 18.32 31.78 -15.36
#